data_AF-E3JSQ5-F1
#
_entry.id   AF-E3JSQ5-F1
#
_cell.length_a   1.000
_cell.length_b   1.000
_cell.length_c   1.000
_cell.angle_alpha   90.00
_cell.angle_beta   90.00
_cell.angle_gamma   90.00
#
_symmetry.space_group_name_H-M   'P 1'
#
loop_
_entity.id
_entity.type
_entity.pdbx_description
1 polymer ?
#
loop_
_entity_poly.entity_id
_entity_poly.type
_entity_poly.pdbx_seq_one_letter_code
_entity_poly.pdbx_strand_id
1 'polypeptide(L)'
;MPFHPVKLTAVQLHGERQPYLDSKRIGTRLGTELKERIMKAMQNRQSAVKSLLDSFNELLGEFIEKFPNQQACDSSLYPLEYRTFSQWPLDHHFWNDGLYMRCKEPWGIDPNVRAGINCVLILSRVQEEFQLIAQELARAIGWAVAYYSRISDRITYISRRIGLLANETNTSEDIELDYIDNLELCGLSRLDKLRVIRKILRHHRSTHATLVGEWHSHVMWLCSHCQPANNRIALQQQWQQMRHEIRRDQAESVVVNTGEVDAALEEGVLEVGQDDGEDADGNWMTDEELEDNQEEQDQDLNTEESPAHTGDAGVSAEVGDLEQSSSLV
;
A
#
# COMPACT_ATOMS: atom_id res chain seq x y z
N MET A 1 -9.71 -21.18 33.40
CA MET A 1 -8.32 -20.76 33.04
C MET A 1 -8.34 -19.39 32.37
N PRO A 2 -7.43 -18.48 32.72
CA PRO A 2 -7.40 -17.09 32.27
C PRO A 2 -6.78 -16.93 30.86
N PHE A 3 -7.24 -17.69 29.87
CA PHE A 3 -6.71 -17.61 28.49
C PHE A 3 -7.03 -16.30 27.78
N HIS A 4 -8.26 -15.82 27.92
CA HIS A 4 -8.67 -14.56 27.31
C HIS A 4 -7.80 -13.38 27.78
N PRO A 5 -7.51 -13.23 29.10
CA PRO A 5 -6.51 -12.28 29.59
C PRO A 5 -5.11 -12.45 28.97
N VAL A 6 -4.62 -13.69 28.83
CA VAL A 6 -3.30 -13.96 28.22
C VAL A 6 -3.27 -13.54 26.75
N LYS A 7 -4.32 -13.86 25.98
CA LYS A 7 -4.44 -13.48 24.56
C LYS A 7 -4.55 -11.97 24.36
N LEU A 8 -5.34 -11.30 25.18
CA LEU A 8 -5.47 -9.83 25.13
C LEU A 8 -4.12 -9.16 25.42
N THR A 9 -3.37 -9.69 26.38
CA THR A 9 -2.04 -9.18 26.75
C THR A 9 -1.02 -9.38 25.62
N ALA A 10 -1.06 -10.52 24.91
CA ALA A 10 -0.22 -10.74 23.73
C ALA A 10 -0.53 -9.76 22.60
N VAL A 11 -1.82 -9.51 22.32
CA VAL A 11 -2.23 -8.50 21.32
C VAL A 11 -1.72 -7.11 21.68
N GLN A 12 -1.79 -6.73 22.96
CA GLN A 12 -1.29 -5.43 23.42
C GLN A 12 0.23 -5.31 23.27
N LEU A 13 0.99 -6.32 23.70
CA LEU A 13 2.45 -6.35 23.53
C LEU A 13 2.84 -6.25 22.05
N HIS A 14 2.11 -6.94 21.17
CA HIS A 14 2.37 -6.89 19.74
C HIS A 14 2.02 -5.52 19.14
N GLY A 15 0.89 -4.93 19.54
CA GLY A 15 0.47 -3.59 19.11
C GLY A 15 1.45 -2.49 19.55
N GLU A 16 2.04 -2.61 20.74
CA GLU A 16 3.05 -1.67 21.23
C GLU A 16 4.37 -1.77 20.47
N ARG A 17 4.74 -2.98 20.04
CA ARG A 17 5.95 -3.23 19.25
C ARG A 17 5.78 -2.86 17.78
N GLN A 18 4.54 -2.83 17.28
CA GLN A 18 4.23 -2.64 15.86
C GLN A 18 4.86 -1.39 15.23
N PRO A 19 4.78 -0.19 15.85
CA PRO A 19 5.39 1.02 15.28
C PRO A 19 6.90 0.86 15.06
N TYR A 20 7.58 0.16 15.98
CA TYR A 20 9.01 -0.15 15.87
C TYR A 20 9.31 -1.06 14.68
N LEU A 21 8.50 -2.09 14.45
CA LEU A 21 8.68 -3.01 13.32
C LEU A 21 8.36 -2.34 11.97
N ASP A 22 7.28 -1.56 11.92
CA ASP A 22 6.85 -0.86 10.70
C ASP A 22 7.91 0.14 10.21
N SER A 23 8.58 0.83 11.12
CA SER A 23 9.68 1.74 10.78
C SER A 23 10.84 1.06 10.05
N LYS A 24 11.22 -0.15 10.49
CA LYS A 24 12.29 -0.94 9.87
C LYS A 24 11.88 -1.44 8.49
N ARG A 25 10.60 -1.80 8.33
CA ARG A 25 10.05 -2.33 7.09
C ARG A 25 9.82 -1.24 6.03
N ILE A 26 9.42 -0.04 6.45
CA ILE A 26 9.09 1.09 5.57
C ILE A 26 10.33 1.96 5.26
N GLY A 27 11.45 1.74 5.96
CA GLY A 27 12.67 2.54 5.80
C GLY A 27 12.58 3.93 6.42
N THR A 28 11.53 4.21 7.20
CA THR A 28 11.35 5.46 7.93
C THR A 28 12.09 5.39 9.27
N ARG A 29 12.98 6.35 9.52
CA ARG A 29 13.70 6.42 10.81
C ARG A 29 12.72 6.81 11.91
N LEU A 30 12.47 5.91 12.87
CA LEU A 30 11.91 6.30 14.17
C LEU A 30 12.92 7.18 14.91
N GLY A 31 12.49 8.36 15.34
CA GLY A 31 13.28 9.19 16.24
C GLY A 31 13.61 8.46 17.54
N THR A 32 14.74 8.82 18.16
CA THR A 32 15.25 8.23 19.41
C THR A 32 14.23 8.32 20.56
N GLU A 33 13.57 9.47 20.70
CA GLU A 33 12.55 9.68 21.74
C GLU A 33 11.36 8.74 21.62
N LEU A 34 10.87 8.50 20.40
CA LEU A 34 9.72 7.62 20.18
C LEU A 34 10.11 6.16 20.44
N LYS A 35 11.31 5.75 20.02
CA LYS A 35 11.86 4.42 20.34
C LYS A 35 11.99 4.20 21.85
N GLU A 36 12.53 5.17 22.57
CA GLU A 36 12.67 5.09 24.04
C GLU A 36 11.32 5.03 24.74
N ARG A 37 10.33 5.83 24.30
CA ARG A 37 8.96 5.78 24.84
C ARG A 37 8.32 4.42 24.64
N ILE A 38 8.50 3.80 23.47
CA ILE A 38 8.00 2.45 23.18
C ILE A 38 8.68 1.42 24.09
N MET A 39 10.01 1.43 24.20
CA MET A 39 10.72 0.50 25.07
C MET A 39 10.34 0.65 26.55
N LYS A 40 10.17 1.89 27.03
CA LYS A 40 9.73 2.17 28.39
C LYS A 40 8.30 1.67 28.66
N ALA A 41 7.39 1.82 27.70
CA ALA A 41 6.03 1.29 27.80
C ALA A 41 6.03 -0.24 27.91
N MET A 42 6.83 -0.92 27.08
CA MET A 42 6.99 -2.38 27.13
C MET A 42 7.58 -2.85 28.47
N GLN A 43 8.61 -2.17 28.97
CA GLN A 43 9.22 -2.48 30.28
C GLN A 43 8.22 -2.32 31.43
N ASN A 44 7.44 -1.23 31.44
CA ASN A 44 6.45 -0.97 32.48
C ASN A 44 5.37 -2.08 32.55
N ARG A 45 5.03 -2.70 31.41
CA ARG A 45 4.05 -3.80 31.35
C ARG A 45 4.62 -5.17 31.71
N GLN A 46 5.94 -5.34 31.66
CA GLN A 46 6.58 -6.65 31.83
C GLN A 46 6.22 -7.33 33.16
N SER A 47 6.15 -6.58 34.27
CA SER A 47 5.82 -7.12 35.59
C SER A 47 4.38 -7.64 35.66
N ALA A 48 3.42 -6.90 35.07
CA ALA A 48 2.03 -7.31 34.99
C ALA A 48 1.84 -8.56 34.12
N VAL A 49 2.55 -8.63 32.98
CA VAL A 49 2.53 -9.81 32.09
C VAL A 49 3.09 -11.03 32.81
N LYS A 50 4.22 -10.88 33.52
CA LYS A 50 4.82 -11.98 34.30
C LYS A 50 3.86 -12.50 35.36
N SER A 51 3.27 -11.62 36.17
CA SER A 51 2.28 -12.03 37.18
C SER A 51 1.10 -12.79 36.57
N LEU A 52 0.65 -12.38 35.39
CA LEU A 52 -0.44 -13.05 34.68
C LEU A 52 -0.03 -14.43 34.13
N LEU A 53 1.20 -14.56 33.63
CA LEU A 53 1.78 -15.83 33.20
C LEU A 53 1.98 -16.78 34.38
N ASP A 54 2.42 -16.28 35.54
CA ASP A 54 2.60 -17.06 36.75
C ASP A 54 1.26 -17.64 37.24
N SER A 55 0.23 -16.80 37.34
CA SER A 55 -1.14 -17.26 37.67
C SER A 55 -1.71 -18.24 36.63
N PHE A 56 -1.33 -18.08 35.37
CA PHE A 56 -1.72 -19.02 34.33
C PHE A 56 -1.04 -20.38 34.51
N ASN A 57 0.28 -20.39 34.72
CA ASN A 57 1.08 -21.60 34.90
C ASN A 57 0.62 -22.39 36.13
N GLU A 58 0.28 -21.70 37.22
CA GLU A 58 -0.26 -22.32 38.45
C GLU A 58 -1.60 -23.03 38.18
N LEU A 59 -2.59 -22.32 37.61
CA LEU A 59 -3.90 -22.88 37.30
C LEU A 59 -3.84 -24.01 36.27
N LEU A 60 -2.88 -23.95 35.35
CA LEU A 60 -2.62 -25.01 34.40
C LEU A 60 -2.02 -26.24 35.07
N GLY A 61 -1.06 -26.06 35.99
CA GLY A 61 -0.49 -27.14 36.80
C GLY A 61 -1.57 -27.88 37.58
N GLU A 62 -2.43 -27.14 38.29
CA GLU A 62 -3.58 -27.72 39.02
C GLU A 62 -4.52 -28.52 38.11
N PHE A 63 -4.73 -28.04 36.89
CA PHE A 63 -5.58 -28.72 35.92
C PHE A 63 -4.96 -30.02 35.40
N ILE A 64 -3.67 -30.01 35.09
CA ILE A 64 -2.93 -31.20 34.65
C ILE A 64 -2.93 -32.26 35.75
N GLU A 65 -2.69 -31.86 37.00
CA GLU A 65 -2.72 -32.76 38.16
C GLU A 65 -4.11 -33.40 38.35
N LYS A 66 -5.17 -32.62 38.17
CA LYS A 66 -6.55 -33.08 38.34
C LYS A 66 -7.07 -33.93 37.17
N PHE A 67 -6.52 -33.77 35.98
CA PHE A 67 -6.96 -34.45 34.76
C PHE A 67 -5.79 -35.06 33.96
N PRO A 68 -5.06 -36.04 34.51
CA PRO A 68 -3.84 -36.59 33.90
C PRO A 68 -4.06 -37.32 32.58
N ASN A 69 -5.29 -37.80 32.32
CA ASN A 69 -5.65 -38.51 31.08
C ASN A 69 -6.03 -37.56 29.93
N GLN A 70 -6.10 -36.25 30.17
CA GLN A 70 -6.36 -35.27 29.11
C GLN A 70 -5.01 -34.78 28.58
N GLN A 71 -4.76 -34.98 27.28
CA GLN A 71 -3.69 -34.26 26.56
C GLN A 71 -4.09 -32.79 26.50
N ALA A 72 -3.89 -32.08 27.62
CA ALA A 72 -4.31 -30.70 27.76
C ALA A 72 -3.48 -29.79 26.86
N CYS A 73 -2.22 -30.15 26.57
CA CYS A 73 -1.35 -29.34 25.74
C CYS A 73 -0.15 -30.11 25.20
N ASP A 74 0.49 -29.53 24.18
CA ASP A 74 1.90 -29.76 23.92
C ASP A 74 2.70 -29.39 25.19
N SER A 75 3.16 -30.42 25.91
CA SER A 75 3.89 -30.28 27.16
C SER A 75 5.21 -29.51 27.00
N SER A 76 5.68 -29.32 25.77
CA SER A 76 6.94 -28.62 25.48
C SER A 76 6.87 -27.10 25.68
N LEU A 77 5.66 -26.52 25.66
CA LEU A 77 5.48 -25.06 25.80
C LEU A 77 5.38 -24.58 27.26
N TYR A 78 5.39 -25.51 28.22
CA TYR A 78 5.15 -25.20 29.62
C TYR A 78 6.35 -25.51 30.52
N PRO A 79 6.64 -24.66 31.52
CA PRO A 79 5.91 -23.43 31.90
C PRO A 79 6.12 -22.25 30.93
N LEU A 80 5.12 -21.37 30.81
CA LEU A 80 5.23 -20.18 29.97
C LEU A 80 6.18 -19.16 30.59
N GLU A 81 7.26 -18.84 29.88
CA GLU A 81 8.15 -17.74 30.25
C GLU A 81 7.86 -16.47 29.45
N TYR A 82 8.02 -15.30 30.09
CA TYR A 82 7.83 -14.00 29.45
C TYR A 82 8.69 -13.82 28.18
N ARG A 83 9.94 -14.27 28.22
CA ARG A 83 10.88 -14.09 27.08
C ARG A 83 10.34 -14.78 25.83
N THR A 84 9.97 -16.05 25.95
CA THR A 84 9.40 -16.86 24.87
C THR A 84 8.03 -16.33 24.45
N PHE A 85 7.15 -16.06 25.40
CA PHE A 85 5.81 -15.51 25.16
C PHE A 85 5.82 -14.19 24.40
N SER A 86 6.73 -13.26 24.74
CA SER A 86 6.83 -11.94 24.13
C SER A 86 7.26 -11.96 22.64
N GLN A 87 7.79 -13.09 22.19
CA GLN A 87 8.26 -13.29 20.83
C GLN A 87 7.25 -14.05 19.97
N TRP A 88 6.22 -14.62 20.58
CA TRP A 88 5.23 -15.40 19.85
C TRP A 88 4.43 -14.51 18.90
N PRO A 89 4.32 -14.89 17.62
CA PRO A 89 3.45 -14.19 16.70
C PRO A 89 1.97 -14.49 17.05
N LEU A 90 1.05 -13.65 16.58
CA LEU A 90 -0.39 -13.76 16.93
C LEU A 90 -1.06 -15.01 16.35
N ASP A 91 -0.43 -15.67 15.39
CA ASP A 91 -0.82 -16.92 14.74
C ASP A 91 -0.15 -18.16 15.36
N HIS A 92 0.69 -17.98 16.39
CA HIS A 92 1.33 -19.08 17.11
C HIS A 92 0.31 -20.15 17.52
N HIS A 93 0.69 -21.44 17.38
CA HIS A 93 -0.19 -22.57 17.61
C HIS A 93 -0.84 -22.57 19.02
N PHE A 94 -0.15 -22.05 20.04
CA PHE A 94 -0.73 -21.79 21.38
C PHE A 94 -2.08 -21.04 21.36
N TRP A 95 -2.29 -20.11 20.42
CA TRP A 95 -3.54 -19.34 20.31
C TRP A 95 -4.69 -20.10 19.64
N ASN A 96 -4.35 -21.18 18.93
CA ASN A 96 -5.20 -21.89 17.99
C ASN A 96 -5.38 -23.37 18.34
N ASP A 97 -4.55 -23.94 19.21
CA ASP A 97 -4.59 -25.34 19.60
C ASP A 97 -5.43 -25.56 20.86
N GLY A 98 -6.45 -26.41 20.68
CA GLY A 98 -7.03 -27.42 21.58
C GLY A 98 -7.38 -27.11 23.04
N LEU A 99 -6.55 -26.40 23.80
CA LEU A 99 -6.72 -26.24 25.24
C LEU A 99 -7.99 -25.44 25.57
N TYR A 100 -8.33 -24.47 24.71
CA TYR A 100 -9.48 -23.57 24.88
C TYR A 100 -10.58 -23.77 23.86
N MET A 101 -10.20 -24.17 22.65
CA MET A 101 -11.12 -24.57 21.60
C MET A 101 -11.22 -26.09 21.64
N ARG A 102 -12.05 -26.64 22.54
CA ARG A 102 -12.54 -28.04 22.44
C ARG A 102 -13.50 -28.21 21.26
N CYS A 103 -13.22 -27.51 20.17
CA CYS A 103 -13.95 -27.59 18.95
C CYS A 103 -13.65 -28.97 18.36
N LYS A 104 -14.62 -29.88 18.43
CA LYS A 104 -14.54 -31.21 17.80
C LYS A 104 -14.91 -31.13 16.32
N GLU A 105 -15.35 -29.95 15.90
CA GLU A 105 -15.77 -29.69 14.56
C GLU A 105 -14.55 -29.64 13.61
N PRO A 106 -14.70 -30.10 12.35
CA PRO A 106 -13.59 -30.20 11.41
C PRO A 106 -12.83 -28.89 11.19
N TRP A 107 -13.51 -27.74 11.28
CA TRP A 107 -12.90 -26.41 11.13
C TRP A 107 -12.01 -25.98 12.30
N GLY A 108 -12.08 -26.65 13.46
CA GLY A 108 -11.22 -26.40 14.61
C GLY A 108 -10.01 -27.33 14.71
N ILE A 109 -10.06 -28.49 14.04
CA ILE A 109 -9.06 -29.57 14.16
C ILE A 109 -8.29 -29.79 12.85
N ASP A 110 -8.99 -29.89 11.72
CA ASP A 110 -8.38 -30.27 10.44
C ASP A 110 -7.63 -29.08 9.81
N PRO A 111 -6.30 -29.16 9.63
CA PRO A 111 -5.51 -28.12 8.99
C PRO A 111 -5.99 -27.78 7.57
N ASN A 112 -6.45 -28.76 6.79
CA ASN A 112 -6.92 -28.56 5.42
C ASN A 112 -8.24 -27.80 5.40
N VAL A 113 -9.16 -28.10 6.32
CA VAL A 113 -10.43 -27.36 6.44
C VAL A 113 -10.15 -25.91 6.84
N ARG A 114 -9.23 -25.67 7.78
CA ARG A 114 -8.81 -24.31 8.16
C ARG A 114 -8.16 -23.56 6.99
N ALA A 115 -7.28 -24.23 6.25
CA ALA A 115 -6.65 -23.65 5.05
C ALA A 115 -7.71 -23.29 4.00
N GLY A 116 -8.66 -24.18 3.72
CA GLY A 116 -9.77 -23.93 2.80
C GLY A 116 -10.62 -22.73 3.20
N ILE A 117 -11.01 -22.63 4.48
CA ILE A 117 -11.74 -21.47 5.02
C ILE A 117 -10.93 -20.18 4.83
N ASN A 118 -9.63 -20.20 5.16
CA ASN A 118 -8.76 -19.04 4.98
C ASN A 118 -8.67 -18.62 3.51
N CYS A 119 -8.52 -19.56 2.58
CA CYS A 119 -8.54 -19.29 1.14
C CYS A 119 -9.83 -18.59 0.70
N VAL A 120 -11.00 -19.03 1.17
CA VAL A 120 -12.30 -18.39 0.86
C VAL A 120 -12.39 -16.97 1.44
N LEU A 121 -11.88 -16.76 2.65
CA LEU A 121 -11.83 -15.43 3.27
C LEU A 121 -10.89 -14.49 2.51
N ILE A 122 -9.71 -14.97 2.09
CA ILE A 122 -8.77 -14.21 1.26
C ILE A 122 -9.41 -13.85 -0.08
N LEU A 123 -10.08 -14.79 -0.76
CA LEU A 123 -10.80 -14.50 -2.01
C LEU A 123 -11.87 -13.43 -1.82
N SER A 124 -12.63 -13.53 -0.73
CA SER A 124 -13.64 -12.53 -0.37
C SER A 124 -13.02 -11.15 -0.11
N ARG A 125 -11.87 -11.11 0.55
CA ARG A 125 -11.11 -9.88 0.80
C ARG A 125 -10.57 -9.28 -0.49
N VAL A 126 -9.99 -10.09 -1.38
CA VAL A 126 -9.52 -9.64 -2.69
C VAL A 126 -10.66 -9.02 -3.49
N GLN A 127 -11.85 -9.63 -3.46
CA GLN A 127 -13.03 -9.08 -4.13
C GLN A 127 -13.43 -7.70 -3.57
N GLU A 128 -13.35 -7.50 -2.25
CA GLU A 128 -13.58 -6.20 -1.60
C GLU A 128 -12.55 -5.15 -2.06
N GLU A 129 -11.27 -5.51 -2.11
CA GLU A 129 -10.19 -4.61 -2.59
C GLU A 129 -10.42 -4.19 -4.04
N PHE A 130 -10.85 -5.10 -4.92
CA PHE A 130 -11.23 -4.76 -6.29
C PHE A 130 -12.38 -3.75 -6.36
N GLN A 131 -13.38 -3.87 -5.47
CA GLN A 131 -14.48 -2.91 -5.39
C GLN A 131 -14.00 -1.55 -4.90
N LEU A 132 -13.09 -1.49 -3.92
CA LEU A 132 -12.50 -0.25 -3.44
C LEU A 132 -11.68 0.44 -4.55
N ILE A 133 -10.82 -0.31 -5.25
CA ILE A 133 -10.07 0.19 -6.40
C ILE A 133 -11.01 0.73 -7.48
N ALA A 134 -12.13 0.06 -7.75
CA ALA A 134 -13.14 0.54 -8.69
C ALA A 134 -13.76 1.89 -8.23
N GLN A 135 -14.05 2.05 -6.95
CA GLN A 135 -14.59 3.30 -6.42
C GLN A 135 -13.57 4.44 -6.49
N GLU A 136 -12.32 4.18 -6.12
CA GLU A 136 -11.23 5.16 -6.22
C GLU A 136 -10.97 5.56 -7.68
N LEU A 137 -11.00 4.61 -8.61
CA LEU A 137 -10.87 4.90 -10.03
C LEU A 137 -12.00 5.81 -10.53
N ALA A 138 -13.25 5.52 -10.15
CA ALA A 138 -14.38 6.36 -10.52
C ALA A 138 -14.22 7.79 -9.97
N ARG A 139 -13.72 7.93 -8.74
CA ARG A 139 -13.44 9.23 -8.12
C ARG A 139 -12.30 9.97 -8.81
N ALA A 140 -11.23 9.27 -9.18
CA ALA A 140 -10.10 9.84 -9.91
C ALA A 140 -10.50 10.35 -11.30
N ILE A 141 -11.28 9.57 -12.05
CA ILE A 141 -11.84 9.99 -13.35
C ILE A 141 -12.75 11.20 -13.17
N GLY A 142 -13.68 11.14 -12.22
CA GLY A 142 -14.59 12.25 -11.93
C GLY A 142 -13.86 13.54 -11.54
N TRP A 143 -12.81 13.43 -10.72
CA TRP A 143 -11.94 14.56 -10.38
C TRP A 143 -11.25 15.13 -11.62
N ALA A 144 -10.63 14.28 -12.46
CA ALA A 144 -9.90 14.74 -13.63
C ALA A 144 -10.82 15.50 -14.61
N VAL A 145 -12.00 14.95 -14.89
CA VAL A 145 -13.00 15.57 -15.77
C VAL A 145 -13.49 16.90 -15.19
N ALA A 146 -13.89 16.92 -13.93
CA ALA A 146 -14.38 18.13 -13.28
C ALA A 146 -13.30 19.21 -13.16
N TYR A 147 -12.06 18.84 -12.87
CA TYR A 147 -10.93 19.75 -12.77
C TYR A 147 -10.62 20.39 -14.12
N TYR A 148 -10.58 19.60 -15.20
CA TYR A 148 -10.35 20.10 -16.55
C TYR A 148 -11.44 21.08 -16.98
N SER A 149 -12.72 20.68 -16.86
CA SER A 149 -13.86 21.54 -17.20
C SER A 149 -13.83 22.85 -16.41
N ARG A 150 -13.63 22.78 -15.09
CA ARG A 150 -13.59 23.98 -14.23
C ARG A 150 -12.48 24.95 -14.63
N ILE A 151 -11.29 24.45 -14.94
CA ILE A 151 -10.19 25.32 -15.37
C ILE A 151 -10.45 25.91 -16.75
N SER A 152 -10.96 25.12 -17.69
CA SER A 152 -11.31 25.61 -19.04
C SER A 152 -12.39 26.69 -18.98
N ASP A 153 -13.42 26.53 -18.14
CA ASP A 153 -14.45 27.54 -17.91
C ASP A 153 -13.86 28.83 -17.33
N ARG A 154 -12.95 28.71 -16.36
CA ARG A 154 -12.28 29.88 -15.76
C ARG A 154 -11.36 30.59 -16.75
N ILE A 155 -10.63 29.86 -17.58
CA ILE A 155 -9.80 30.45 -18.65
C ILE A 155 -10.68 31.21 -19.66
N THR A 156 -11.81 30.62 -20.05
CA THR A 156 -12.78 31.22 -20.99
C THR A 156 -13.37 32.49 -20.40
N TYR A 157 -13.80 32.44 -19.13
CA TYR A 157 -14.31 33.58 -18.38
C TYR A 157 -13.32 34.75 -18.35
N ILE A 158 -12.09 34.49 -17.92
CA ILE A 158 -11.04 35.51 -17.83
C ILE A 158 -10.69 36.06 -19.22
N SER A 159 -10.63 35.20 -20.24
CA SER A 159 -10.34 35.64 -21.62
C SER A 159 -11.41 36.59 -22.16
N ARG A 160 -12.69 36.31 -21.90
CA ARG A 160 -13.79 37.22 -22.23
C ARG A 160 -13.65 38.55 -21.52
N ARG A 161 -13.32 38.54 -20.22
CA ARG A 161 -13.15 39.75 -19.42
C ARG A 161 -11.98 40.61 -19.88
N ILE A 162 -10.87 39.99 -20.26
CA ILE A 162 -9.73 40.66 -20.91
C ILE A 162 -10.17 41.35 -22.21
N GLY A 163 -10.96 40.67 -23.05
CA GLY A 163 -11.47 41.25 -24.29
C GLY A 163 -12.39 42.46 -24.06
N LEU A 164 -13.21 42.45 -23.00
CA LEU A 164 -14.07 43.57 -22.63
C LEU A 164 -13.27 44.80 -22.17
N LEU A 165 -12.22 44.58 -21.37
CA LEU A 165 -11.35 45.64 -20.83
C LEU A 165 -10.36 46.19 -21.87
N ALA A 166 -10.00 45.38 -22.87
CA ALA A 166 -9.12 45.81 -23.96
C ALA A 166 -9.84 46.59 -25.06
N ASN A 167 -11.18 46.63 -25.06
CA ASN A 167 -11.95 47.33 -26.07
C ASN A 167 -11.99 48.85 -25.77
N GLU A 168 -11.35 49.64 -26.63
CA GLU A 168 -11.21 51.09 -26.51
C GLU A 168 -12.53 51.87 -26.46
N THR A 169 -13.63 51.26 -26.93
CA THR A 169 -14.98 51.89 -26.87
C THR A 169 -15.61 51.85 -25.49
N ASN A 170 -15.06 51.06 -24.56
CA ASN A 170 -15.57 50.96 -23.19
C ASN A 170 -14.70 51.82 -22.27
N THR A 171 -15.28 52.81 -21.60
CA THR A 171 -14.58 53.49 -20.51
C THR A 171 -14.33 52.48 -19.40
N SER A 172 -13.11 52.41 -18.84
CA SER A 172 -12.78 51.47 -17.76
C SER A 172 -13.70 51.61 -16.53
N GLU A 173 -14.37 52.76 -16.37
CA GLU A 173 -15.33 53.07 -15.31
C GLU A 173 -16.72 52.45 -15.56
N ASP A 174 -17.07 52.13 -16.81
CA ASP A 174 -18.38 51.56 -17.18
C ASP A 174 -18.45 50.04 -16.97
N ILE A 175 -17.31 49.36 -16.77
CA ILE A 175 -17.24 47.91 -16.61
C ILE A 175 -17.23 47.53 -15.13
N GLU A 176 -18.33 46.93 -14.68
CA GLU A 176 -18.55 46.46 -13.30
C GLU A 176 -17.36 45.67 -12.72
N LEU A 177 -16.99 46.00 -11.48
CA LEU A 177 -15.91 45.35 -10.75
C LEU A 177 -16.24 43.88 -10.46
N ASP A 178 -15.22 43.03 -10.50
CA ASP A 178 -15.31 41.61 -10.19
C ASP A 178 -14.46 41.26 -8.99
N TYR A 179 -14.77 40.13 -8.37
CA TYR A 179 -14.02 39.58 -7.24
C TYR A 179 -12.52 39.42 -7.55
N ILE A 180 -12.14 39.16 -8.81
CA ILE A 180 -10.75 39.07 -9.28
C ILE A 180 -10.05 40.43 -9.22
N ASP A 181 -10.77 41.52 -9.50
CA ASP A 181 -10.21 42.86 -9.54
C ASP A 181 -9.76 43.30 -8.14
N ASN A 182 -10.46 42.81 -7.11
CA ASN A 182 -10.19 43.03 -5.69
C ASN A 182 -9.00 42.21 -5.14
N LEU A 183 -8.39 41.31 -5.93
CA LEU A 183 -7.23 40.56 -5.48
C LEU A 183 -6.00 41.47 -5.31
N GLU A 184 -5.34 41.39 -4.16
CA GLU A 184 -4.12 42.15 -3.86
C GLU A 184 -2.89 41.53 -4.53
N LEU A 185 -2.73 41.78 -5.83
CA LEU A 185 -1.58 41.36 -6.63
C LEU A 185 -0.62 42.54 -6.86
N CYS A 186 -0.23 43.21 -5.77
CA CYS A 186 0.73 44.32 -5.65
C CYS A 186 1.17 45.00 -6.97
N GLY A 187 0.59 46.16 -7.28
CA GLY A 187 1.04 47.02 -8.39
C GLY A 187 0.53 46.65 -9.78
N LEU A 188 -0.16 45.52 -9.94
CA LEU A 188 -0.74 45.14 -11.24
C LEU A 188 -2.05 45.89 -11.53
N SER A 189 -2.17 46.34 -12.79
CA SER A 189 -3.43 46.87 -13.32
C SER A 189 -4.50 45.77 -13.37
N ARG A 190 -5.78 46.17 -13.44
CA ARG A 190 -6.91 45.24 -13.59
C ARG A 190 -6.71 44.25 -14.74
N LEU A 191 -6.20 44.74 -15.87
CA LEU A 191 -5.94 43.94 -17.07
C LEU A 191 -4.77 42.98 -16.86
N ASP A 192 -3.69 43.43 -16.22
CA ASP A 192 -2.50 42.61 -16.01
C ASP A 192 -2.73 41.51 -14.98
N LYS A 193 -3.52 41.78 -13.93
CA LYS A 193 -3.99 40.74 -13.00
C LYS A 193 -4.67 39.59 -13.74
N LEU A 194 -5.62 39.91 -14.63
CA LEU A 194 -6.35 38.92 -15.42
C LEU A 194 -5.41 38.15 -16.36
N ARG A 195 -4.44 38.82 -17.00
CA ARG A 195 -3.44 38.16 -17.86
C ARG A 195 -2.58 37.18 -17.08
N VAL A 196 -2.08 37.56 -15.90
CA VAL A 196 -1.27 36.72 -15.02
C VAL A 196 -2.07 35.50 -14.55
N ILE A 197 -3.29 35.70 -14.05
CA ILE A 197 -4.15 34.60 -13.60
C ILE A 197 -4.46 33.65 -14.76
N ARG A 198 -4.76 34.18 -15.97
CA ARG A 198 -4.96 33.34 -17.15
C ARG A 198 -3.73 32.51 -17.51
N LYS A 199 -2.53 33.08 -17.42
CA LYS A 199 -1.25 32.36 -17.67
C LYS A 199 -1.06 31.22 -16.67
N ILE A 200 -1.30 31.47 -15.38
CA ILE A 200 -1.25 30.44 -14.32
C ILE A 200 -2.27 29.32 -14.57
N LEU A 201 -3.52 29.67 -14.88
CA LEU A 201 -4.56 28.67 -15.16
C LEU A 201 -4.23 27.82 -16.39
N ARG A 202 -3.68 28.41 -17.45
CA ARG A 202 -3.21 27.66 -18.63
C ARG A 202 -2.08 26.71 -18.28
N HIS A 203 -1.14 27.13 -17.43
CA HIS A 203 -0.07 26.26 -16.93
C HIS A 203 -0.61 25.07 -16.11
N HIS A 204 -1.54 25.31 -15.18
CA HIS A 204 -2.21 24.22 -14.45
C HIS A 204 -2.99 23.28 -15.38
N ARG A 205 -3.69 23.82 -16.38
CA ARG A 205 -4.38 23.01 -17.40
C ARG A 205 -3.40 22.12 -18.17
N SER A 206 -2.25 22.66 -18.56
CA SER A 206 -1.22 21.91 -19.27
C SER A 206 -0.64 20.79 -18.42
N THR A 207 -0.31 21.09 -17.16
CA THR A 207 0.21 20.09 -16.21
C THR A 207 -0.80 18.96 -15.99
N HIS A 208 -2.08 19.30 -15.84
CA HIS A 208 -3.15 18.31 -15.74
C HIS A 208 -3.32 17.49 -17.01
N ALA A 209 -3.20 18.10 -18.20
CA ALA A 209 -3.26 17.38 -19.46
C ALA A 209 -2.13 16.35 -19.61
N THR A 210 -0.91 16.68 -19.17
CA THR A 210 0.21 15.73 -19.10
C THR A 210 -0.11 14.58 -18.17
N LEU A 211 -0.58 14.85 -16.95
CA LEU A 211 -0.96 13.83 -15.96
C LEU A 211 -2.04 12.88 -16.50
N VAL A 212 -3.08 13.43 -17.14
CA VAL A 212 -4.15 12.63 -17.80
C VAL A 212 -3.59 11.76 -18.93
N GLY A 213 -2.59 12.25 -19.65
CA GLY A 213 -1.87 11.51 -20.67
C GLY A 213 -1.14 10.29 -20.08
N GLU A 214 -0.35 10.51 -19.03
CA GLU A 214 0.40 9.47 -18.32
C GLU A 214 -0.52 8.40 -17.72
N TRP A 215 -1.63 8.83 -17.12
CA TRP A 215 -2.57 7.92 -16.46
C TRP A 215 -3.43 7.12 -17.44
N HIS A 216 -3.43 7.46 -18.73
CA HIS A 216 -4.40 6.92 -19.68
C HIS A 216 -4.38 5.39 -19.76
N SER A 217 -3.21 4.77 -19.91
CA SER A 217 -3.07 3.30 -20.01
C SER A 217 -3.57 2.61 -18.74
N HIS A 218 -3.18 3.12 -17.58
CA HIS A 218 -3.57 2.59 -16.27
C HIS A 218 -5.09 2.72 -16.03
N VAL A 219 -5.68 3.87 -16.38
CA VAL A 219 -7.12 4.10 -16.27
C VAL A 219 -7.89 3.13 -17.17
N MET A 220 -7.46 2.95 -18.42
CA MET A 220 -8.14 2.03 -19.34
C MET A 220 -8.04 0.57 -18.86
N TRP A 221 -6.87 0.18 -18.32
CA TRP A 221 -6.66 -1.15 -17.74
C TRP A 221 -7.52 -1.36 -16.49
N LEU A 222 -7.50 -0.44 -15.52
CA LEU A 222 -8.31 -0.55 -14.30
C LEU A 222 -9.81 -0.54 -14.62
N CYS A 223 -10.24 0.24 -15.61
CA CYS A 223 -11.63 0.23 -16.08
C CYS A 223 -12.04 -1.12 -16.66
N SER A 224 -11.16 -1.84 -17.38
CA SER A 224 -11.52 -3.14 -17.95
C SER A 224 -11.56 -4.27 -16.92
N HIS A 225 -10.81 -4.17 -15.82
CA HIS A 225 -10.65 -5.24 -14.83
C HIS A 225 -11.47 -5.04 -13.55
N CYS A 226 -11.70 -3.80 -13.11
CA CYS A 226 -12.29 -3.53 -11.79
C CYS A 226 -13.75 -3.02 -11.87
N GLN A 227 -14.18 -2.46 -13.01
CA GLN A 227 -15.50 -1.81 -13.11
C GLN A 227 -16.61 -2.77 -13.58
N PRO A 228 -17.81 -2.70 -12.97
CA PRO A 228 -19.01 -3.32 -13.53
C PRO A 228 -19.31 -2.80 -14.94
N ALA A 229 -19.90 -3.65 -15.80
CA ALA A 229 -20.09 -3.37 -17.23
C ALA A 229 -20.78 -2.01 -17.52
N ASN A 230 -21.81 -1.67 -16.75
CA ASN A 230 -22.55 -0.42 -16.93
C ASN A 230 -21.71 0.82 -16.57
N ASN A 231 -20.98 0.78 -15.43
CA ASN A 231 -20.15 1.90 -14.99
C ASN A 231 -18.92 2.09 -15.89
N ARG A 232 -18.37 0.98 -16.38
CA ARG A 232 -17.21 0.97 -17.29
C ARG A 232 -17.45 1.81 -18.53
N ILE A 233 -18.60 1.65 -19.19
CA ILE A 233 -18.91 2.36 -20.44
C ILE A 233 -18.99 3.86 -20.18
N ALA A 234 -19.72 4.27 -19.14
CA ALA A 234 -19.89 5.68 -18.80
C ALA A 234 -18.55 6.35 -18.44
N LEU A 235 -17.74 5.73 -17.58
CA LEU A 235 -16.43 6.26 -17.18
C LEU A 235 -15.46 6.36 -18.36
N GLN A 236 -15.42 5.36 -19.23
CA GLN A 236 -14.59 5.38 -20.43
C GLN A 236 -15.02 6.50 -21.38
N GLN A 237 -16.32 6.69 -21.59
CA GLN A 237 -16.83 7.77 -22.44
C GLN A 237 -16.45 9.16 -21.89
N GLN A 238 -16.66 9.39 -20.59
CA GLN A 238 -16.28 10.66 -19.95
C GLN A 238 -14.77 10.93 -20.05
N TRP A 239 -13.96 9.90 -19.80
CA TRP A 239 -12.50 10.01 -19.90
C TRP A 239 -12.04 10.31 -21.32
N GLN A 240 -12.57 9.61 -22.32
CA GLN A 240 -12.22 9.85 -23.72
C GLN A 240 -12.69 11.22 -24.20
N GLN A 241 -13.90 11.65 -23.81
CA GLN A 241 -14.42 12.97 -24.12
C GLN A 241 -13.49 14.08 -23.61
N MET A 242 -13.11 14.03 -22.33
CA MET A 242 -12.14 14.98 -21.76
C MET A 242 -10.81 14.95 -22.55
N ARG A 243 -10.30 13.78 -22.91
CA ARG A 243 -9.07 13.68 -23.70
C ARG A 243 -9.21 14.23 -25.11
N HIS A 244 -10.38 14.14 -25.74
CA HIS A 244 -10.63 14.77 -27.03
C HIS A 244 -10.63 16.29 -26.90
N GLU A 245 -11.25 16.82 -25.84
CA GLU A 245 -11.21 18.26 -25.53
C GLU A 245 -9.79 18.76 -25.29
N ILE A 246 -8.99 18.04 -24.49
CA ILE A 246 -7.57 18.35 -24.26
C ILE A 246 -6.81 18.48 -25.58
N ARG A 247 -6.93 17.50 -26.48
CA ARG A 247 -6.21 17.50 -27.75
C ARG A 247 -6.66 18.64 -28.67
N ARG A 248 -7.96 18.91 -28.71
CA ARG A 248 -8.52 20.02 -29.48
C ARG A 248 -7.97 21.35 -28.97
N ASP A 249 -8.00 21.58 -27.66
CA ASP A 249 -7.50 22.81 -27.05
C ASP A 249 -5.99 22.99 -27.23
N GLN A 250 -5.21 21.89 -27.24
CA GLN A 250 -3.78 21.91 -27.55
C GLN A 250 -3.53 22.28 -29.02
N ALA A 251 -4.30 21.71 -29.96
CA ALA A 251 -4.20 22.04 -31.37
C ALA A 251 -4.56 23.51 -31.64
N GLU A 252 -5.62 24.02 -31.02
CA GLU A 252 -6.01 25.44 -31.09
C GLU A 252 -4.89 26.34 -30.53
N SER A 253 -4.24 25.95 -29.43
CA SER A 253 -3.13 26.72 -28.86
C SER A 253 -1.90 26.78 -29.77
N VAL A 254 -1.57 25.71 -30.49
CA VAL A 254 -0.45 25.69 -31.45
C VAL A 254 -0.72 26.63 -32.63
N VAL A 255 -1.97 26.67 -33.11
CA VAL A 255 -2.39 27.56 -34.21
C VAL A 255 -2.41 29.03 -33.79
N VAL A 256 -2.65 29.34 -32.51
CA VAL A 256 -2.61 30.72 -31.99
C VAL A 256 -1.18 31.18 -31.70
N ASN A 257 -0.31 30.29 -31.23
CA ASN A 257 1.08 30.62 -30.89
C ASN A 257 2.01 30.82 -32.11
N THR A 258 1.60 30.47 -33.34
CA THR A 258 2.35 30.87 -34.55
C THR A 258 2.32 32.38 -34.81
N GLY A 259 1.52 33.15 -34.07
CA GLY A 259 1.50 34.62 -34.10
C GLY A 259 2.09 35.32 -32.86
N GLU A 260 2.39 34.60 -31.78
CA GLU A 260 2.96 35.16 -30.54
C GLU A 260 4.16 34.32 -30.09
N VAL A 261 5.31 34.52 -30.74
CA VAL A 261 6.60 34.02 -30.24
C VAL A 261 7.04 34.96 -29.10
N ASP A 262 6.79 34.56 -27.86
CA ASP A 262 7.43 35.17 -26.69
C ASP A 262 8.86 34.61 -26.58
N ALA A 263 9.76 35.19 -27.36
CA ALA A 263 11.19 34.86 -27.43
C ALA A 263 11.95 35.19 -26.13
N ALA A 264 11.29 35.64 -25.07
CA ALA A 264 11.92 36.14 -23.85
C ALA A 264 12.11 35.09 -22.74
N LEU A 265 11.89 33.80 -23.01
CA LEU A 265 12.09 32.74 -22.01
C LEU A 265 12.82 31.49 -22.56
N GLU A 266 13.69 31.66 -23.55
CA GLU A 266 14.59 30.61 -24.04
C GLU A 266 16.08 30.97 -23.84
N GLU A 267 16.39 31.78 -22.83
CA GLU A 267 17.76 32.08 -22.42
C GLU A 267 17.85 32.06 -20.90
N GLY A 268 18.14 30.88 -20.33
CA GLY A 268 18.26 30.73 -18.88
C GLY A 268 18.32 29.30 -18.34
N VAL A 269 18.37 28.27 -19.19
CA VAL A 269 18.66 26.90 -18.75
C VAL A 269 19.62 26.24 -19.74
N LEU A 270 20.86 26.72 -19.76
CA LEU A 270 21.99 25.96 -20.26
C LEU A 270 22.99 25.78 -19.10
N GLU A 271 22.98 24.56 -18.57
CA GLU A 271 24.16 23.76 -18.25
C GLU A 271 25.21 24.36 -17.30
N VAL A 272 25.11 24.03 -16.01
CA VAL A 272 26.27 24.00 -15.11
C VAL A 272 26.22 22.72 -14.26
N GLY A 273 27.13 21.81 -14.56
CA GLY A 273 27.69 20.84 -13.61
C GLY A 273 26.88 19.58 -13.35
N GLN A 274 27.11 18.53 -14.15
CA GLN A 274 27.21 17.20 -13.57
C GLN A 274 28.36 17.25 -12.56
N ASP A 275 28.02 17.16 -11.27
CA ASP A 275 28.96 16.80 -10.22
C ASP A 275 28.44 15.47 -9.64
N ASP A 276 28.73 14.42 -10.39
CA ASP A 276 28.72 13.05 -9.91
C ASP A 276 29.91 12.88 -8.96
N GLY A 277 29.72 13.36 -7.72
CA GLY A 277 30.66 13.18 -6.61
C GLY A 277 30.77 11.73 -6.14
N GLU A 278 31.07 10.82 -7.06
CA GLU A 278 31.56 9.49 -6.82
C GLU A 278 33.08 9.58 -6.74
N ASP A 279 33.62 9.55 -5.52
CA ASP A 279 34.91 8.89 -5.29
C ASP A 279 35.01 8.41 -3.83
N ALA A 280 35.44 7.16 -3.75
CA ALA A 280 35.42 6.29 -2.58
C ALA A 280 36.67 6.48 -1.68
N ASP A 281 36.49 6.21 -0.39
CA ASP A 281 37.33 5.29 0.41
C ASP A 281 36.57 5.02 1.71
N GLY A 282 36.40 3.80 2.21
CA GLY A 282 37.41 2.77 2.36
C GLY A 282 37.68 2.60 3.86
N ASN A 283 37.01 1.63 4.47
CA ASN A 283 37.42 0.99 5.72
C ASN A 283 37.38 1.81 7.03
N TRP A 284 36.24 1.79 7.74
CA TRP A 284 36.24 1.83 9.21
C TRP A 284 35.22 0.85 9.80
N MET A 285 35.78 -0.24 10.31
CA MET A 285 35.25 -1.21 11.29
C MET A 285 34.36 -2.33 10.78
N THR A 286 35.08 -3.35 10.31
CA THR A 286 34.87 -4.77 10.58
C THR A 286 34.70 -5.07 12.09
N ASP A 287 34.04 -6.21 12.30
CA ASP A 287 34.01 -7.09 13.47
C ASP A 287 33.35 -6.55 14.74
N GLU A 288 32.27 -7.21 15.16
CA GLU A 288 32.42 -8.44 15.94
C GLU A 288 31.05 -9.14 16.04
N GLU A 289 30.99 -10.30 15.39
CA GLU A 289 30.12 -11.38 15.81
C GLU A 289 30.37 -11.65 17.30
N LEU A 290 29.31 -11.67 18.10
CA LEU A 290 29.34 -12.25 19.45
C LEU A 290 28.56 -13.55 19.41
N GLU A 291 29.12 -14.53 18.69
CA GLU A 291 29.26 -15.87 19.25
C GLU A 291 30.74 -15.98 19.64
N ASP A 292 31.05 -16.23 20.92
CA ASP A 292 31.55 -17.55 21.29
C ASP A 292 31.80 -17.69 22.80
N ASN A 293 31.89 -18.97 23.17
CA ASN A 293 32.69 -19.60 24.23
C ASN A 293 31.95 -20.13 25.45
N GLN A 294 32.12 -21.40 25.84
CA GLN A 294 32.67 -22.62 25.20
C GLN A 294 32.54 -23.75 26.26
N GLU A 295 32.72 -24.99 25.80
CA GLU A 295 33.35 -26.16 26.48
C GLU A 295 32.52 -27.42 26.19
N GLU A 296 32.85 -28.14 25.11
CA GLU A 296 33.78 -29.29 25.06
C GLU A 296 33.30 -30.55 25.81
N GLN A 297 32.97 -31.60 25.04
CA GLN A 297 33.63 -32.91 25.15
C GLN A 297 33.21 -33.88 24.02
N ASP A 298 34.18 -34.17 23.15
CA ASP A 298 34.69 -35.49 22.79
C ASP A 298 33.81 -36.67 22.34
N GLN A 299 34.34 -37.30 21.29
CA GLN A 299 34.40 -38.74 20.94
C GLN A 299 33.58 -39.30 19.75
N ASP A 300 34.38 -39.66 18.74
CA ASP A 300 34.43 -40.95 18.02
C ASP A 300 33.49 -41.28 16.85
N LEU A 301 34.08 -41.16 15.64
CA LEU A 301 34.37 -42.23 14.67
C LEU A 301 33.29 -43.29 14.33
N ASN A 302 32.83 -43.28 13.07
CA ASN A 302 32.98 -44.35 12.05
C ASN A 302 32.07 -44.04 10.84
N THR A 303 32.61 -43.61 9.70
CA THR A 303 32.99 -44.39 8.50
C THR A 303 32.28 -45.73 8.30
N GLU A 304 31.46 -45.82 7.24
CA GLU A 304 31.37 -46.92 6.25
C GLU A 304 30.33 -46.46 5.19
N GLU A 305 30.76 -45.97 4.03
CA GLU A 305 31.01 -46.69 2.77
C GLU A 305 29.74 -47.19 2.03
N SER A 306 29.65 -46.76 0.77
CA SER A 306 28.61 -46.97 -0.27
C SER A 306 28.53 -48.45 -0.74
N PRO A 307 27.80 -48.90 -1.81
CA PRO A 307 27.11 -48.17 -2.89
C PRO A 307 25.78 -48.76 -3.42
N ALA A 308 25.26 -48.08 -4.44
CA ALA A 308 24.13 -48.39 -5.33
C ALA A 308 24.17 -49.76 -6.04
N HIS A 309 22.99 -50.28 -6.47
CA HIS A 309 22.75 -50.67 -7.88
C HIS A 309 21.29 -51.09 -8.26
N THR A 310 20.87 -50.64 -9.45
CA THR A 310 20.14 -51.31 -10.57
C THR A 310 18.65 -51.69 -10.56
N GLY A 311 18.03 -51.42 -11.74
CA GLY A 311 17.04 -52.26 -12.45
C GLY A 311 15.66 -51.58 -12.59
N ASP A 312 15.30 -50.90 -13.69
CA ASP A 312 15.04 -51.30 -15.10
C ASP A 312 13.66 -51.97 -15.38
N ALA A 313 13.13 -51.66 -16.57
CA ALA A 313 11.89 -52.07 -17.26
C ALA A 313 10.58 -51.40 -16.75
N GLY A 314 9.76 -50.69 -17.54
CA GLY A 314 9.50 -50.74 -18.98
C GLY A 314 8.23 -51.56 -19.26
N VAL A 315 7.16 -50.93 -19.78
CA VAL A 315 6.19 -51.48 -20.76
C VAL A 315 5.12 -50.42 -21.10
N SER A 316 4.91 -50.27 -22.41
CA SER A 316 3.90 -49.47 -23.13
C SER A 316 2.53 -50.16 -23.24
N ALA A 317 1.46 -49.36 -23.38
CA ALA A 317 0.29 -49.53 -24.28
C ALA A 317 -0.70 -48.37 -23.97
N GLU A 318 -1.06 -47.44 -24.88
CA GLU A 318 -2.00 -47.56 -26.02
C GLU A 318 -3.35 -48.23 -25.59
N VAL A 319 -4.57 -47.74 -25.77
CA VAL A 319 -5.29 -46.90 -26.77
C VAL A 319 -6.61 -46.46 -26.08
N GLY A 320 -7.26 -45.37 -26.52
CA GLY A 320 -8.71 -45.26 -26.30
C GLY A 320 -9.33 -43.87 -26.48
N ASP A 321 -9.51 -43.44 -27.73
CA ASP A 321 -10.47 -42.40 -28.11
C ASP A 321 -11.89 -42.74 -27.63
N LEU A 322 -12.64 -41.74 -27.17
CA LEU A 322 -14.10 -41.73 -27.27
C LEU A 322 -14.64 -40.30 -27.35
N GLU A 323 -15.28 -40.06 -28.49
CA GLU A 323 -15.98 -38.87 -28.91
C GLU A 323 -17.20 -38.49 -28.05
N GLN A 324 -17.44 -37.17 -28.03
CA GLN A 324 -18.71 -36.46 -28.23
C GLN A 324 -19.95 -36.69 -27.35
N SER A 325 -20.57 -35.53 -27.09
CA SER A 325 -21.99 -35.25 -26.83
C SER A 325 -22.49 -35.38 -25.39
N SER A 326 -22.77 -34.24 -24.76
CA SER A 326 -24.18 -33.91 -24.46
C SER A 326 -24.40 -32.40 -24.29
N SER A 327 -25.45 -31.95 -24.96
CA SER A 327 -26.08 -30.64 -24.86
C SER A 327 -26.88 -30.47 -23.57
N LEU A 328 -27.15 -29.20 -23.23
CA LEU A 328 -28.36 -28.66 -22.59
C LEU A 328 -28.77 -29.26 -21.22
N VAL A 329 -28.67 -28.45 -20.15
CA VAL A 329 -29.75 -27.60 -19.59
C VAL A 329 -29.10 -26.50 -18.75
#